data_AF-A0AAV5W868-F1
#
_entry.id   AF-A0AAV5W868-F1
#
_cell.length_a   1.000
_cell.length_b   1.000
_cell.length_c   1.000
_cell.angle_alpha   90.00
_cell.angle_beta   90.00
_cell.angle_gamma   90.00
#
_symmetry.space_group_name_H-M   'P 1'
#
loop_
_entity.id
_entity.type
_entity.pdbx_description
1 polymer ?
#
loop_
_entity_poly.entity_id
_entity_poly.type
_entity_poly.pdbx_seq_one_letter_code
_entity_poly.pdbx_strand_id
1 'polypeptide(L)'
;NLALYSTFFETLFFGGFKESSMEEIEINGVSSEDFTTFLNVLHQFKPVTDDTFDILLELAHRFDCKICMDYVEKFLRRHIYKYSKSSLTRYLFLSERYGLHFLKKEILEEVKSVETLGELMKSEYWNE
;
A
#
# COMPACT_ATOMS: atom_id res chain seq x y z
N ASN A 1 1.87 10.91 15.95
CA ASN A 1 0.47 10.71 16.37
C ASN A 1 -0.21 9.91 15.26
N LEU A 2 -0.59 8.65 15.50
CA LEU A 2 -1.19 7.78 14.47
C LEU A 2 -2.54 8.30 13.98
N ALA A 3 -3.36 8.86 14.89
CA ALA A 3 -4.66 9.44 14.55
C ALA A 3 -4.57 10.61 13.56
N LEU A 4 -3.43 11.29 13.47
CA LEU A 4 -3.22 12.34 12.47
C LEU A 4 -3.18 11.79 11.04
N TYR A 5 -2.75 10.53 10.90
CA TYR A 5 -2.42 9.93 9.61
C TYR A 5 -3.37 8.80 9.20
N SER A 6 -4.27 8.41 10.09
CA SER A 6 -5.17 7.26 9.93
C SER A 6 -6.49 7.57 10.61
N THR A 7 -7.56 7.60 9.81
CA THR A 7 -8.95 7.76 10.27
C THR A 7 -9.40 6.56 11.13
N PHE A 8 -8.85 5.37 10.84
CA PHE A 8 -9.03 4.18 11.68
C PHE A 8 -8.53 4.44 13.10
N PHE A 9 -7.28 4.91 13.25
CA PHE A 9 -6.71 5.19 14.56
C PHE A 9 -7.33 6.42 15.23
N GLU A 10 -7.74 7.43 14.46
CA GLU A 10 -8.53 8.54 14.99
C GLU A 10 -9.84 8.03 15.62
N THR A 11 -10.59 7.21 14.89
CA THR A 11 -11.84 6.62 15.37
C THR A 11 -11.60 5.69 16.55
N LEU A 12 -10.51 4.91 16.53
CA LEU A 12 -10.15 3.99 17.60
C LEU A 12 -9.82 4.73 18.90
N PHE A 13 -9.05 5.82 18.84
CA PHE A 13 -8.59 6.55 20.03
C PHE A 13 -9.58 7.60 20.53
N PHE A 14 -10.34 8.23 19.64
CA PHE A 14 -11.20 9.38 19.96
C PHE A 14 -12.67 9.16 19.63
N GLY A 15 -13.03 8.00 19.09
CA GLY A 15 -14.42 7.65 18.83
C GLY A 15 -15.22 7.39 20.11
N GLY A 16 -16.53 7.22 19.97
CA GLY A 16 -17.44 6.91 21.07
C GLY A 16 -17.45 5.44 21.53
N PHE A 17 -16.49 4.64 21.07
CA PHE A 17 -16.40 3.21 21.40
C PHE A 17 -15.70 2.99 22.75
N LYS A 18 -15.77 1.76 23.30
CA LYS A 18 -15.20 1.47 24.61
C LYS A 18 -13.67 1.68 24.63
N GLU A 19 -13.04 1.41 23.50
CA GLU A 19 -11.61 1.50 23.25
C GLU A 19 -11.05 2.91 23.53
N SER A 20 -11.82 3.98 23.30
CA SER A 20 -11.36 5.36 23.53
C SER A 20 -11.17 5.69 25.02
N SER A 21 -11.68 4.85 25.91
CA SER A 21 -11.51 4.96 27.37
C SER A 21 -10.46 3.98 27.94
N MET A 22 -9.85 3.15 27.10
CA MET A 22 -8.88 2.13 27.53
C MET A 22 -7.45 2.70 27.48
N GLU A 23 -6.62 2.33 28.46
CA GLU A 23 -5.19 2.69 28.47
C GLU A 23 -4.38 1.91 27.42
N GLU A 24 -4.79 0.67 27.12
CA GLU A 24 -4.16 -0.20 26.14
C GLU A 24 -5.23 -0.81 25.23
N ILE A 25 -4.92 -0.90 23.93
CA ILE A 25 -5.81 -1.45 22.91
C ILE A 25 -5.04 -2.50 22.11
N GLU A 26 -5.58 -3.72 22.08
CA GLU A 26 -5.02 -4.81 21.29
C GLU A 26 -5.40 -4.66 19.82
N ILE A 27 -4.40 -4.67 18.94
CA ILE A 27 -4.59 -4.67 17.48
C ILE A 27 -4.42 -6.10 16.98
N ASN A 28 -5.54 -6.77 16.73
CA ASN A 28 -5.56 -8.16 16.29
C ASN A 28 -5.16 -8.31 14.81
N GLY A 29 -4.65 -9.49 14.44
CA GLY A 29 -4.42 -9.88 13.04
C GLY A 29 -3.27 -9.17 12.33
N VAL A 30 -2.36 -8.52 13.06
CA VAL A 30 -1.10 -7.98 12.54
C VAL A 30 0.03 -8.46 13.42
N SER A 31 1.17 -8.85 12.84
CA SER A 31 2.35 -9.20 13.63
C SER A 31 2.99 -7.94 14.21
N SER A 32 3.70 -8.07 15.33
CA SER A 32 4.43 -6.94 15.91
C SER A 32 5.53 -6.43 14.96
N GLU A 33 6.12 -7.30 14.16
CA GLU A 33 7.15 -6.96 13.16
C GLU A 33 6.57 -6.13 12.01
N ASP A 34 5.44 -6.55 11.45
CA ASP A 34 4.76 -5.83 10.36
C ASP A 34 4.27 -4.46 10.84
N PHE A 35 3.68 -4.41 12.04
CA PHE A 35 3.24 -3.16 12.63
C PHE A 35 4.41 -2.21 12.91
N THR A 36 5.54 -2.75 13.40
CA THR A 36 6.76 -1.95 13.60
C THR A 36 7.31 -1.43 12.27
N THR A 37 7.24 -2.22 11.19
CA THR A 37 7.62 -1.78 9.85
C THR A 37 6.75 -0.62 9.37
N PHE A 38 5.43 -0.74 9.52
CA PHE A 38 4.47 0.31 9.23
C PHE A 38 4.77 1.60 10.00
N LEU A 39 4.99 1.51 11.31
CA LEU A 39 5.32 2.68 12.15
C LEU A 39 6.63 3.35 11.71
N ASN A 40 7.67 2.57 11.43
CA ASN A 40 8.96 3.11 11.02
C ASN A 40 8.87 3.89 9.71
N VAL A 41 8.05 3.42 8.76
CA VAL A 41 7.82 4.14 7.49
C VAL A 41 6.94 5.36 7.71
N LEU A 42 5.86 5.23 8.47
CA LEU A 42 4.92 6.32 8.76
C LEU A 42 5.62 7.51 9.45
N HIS A 43 6.55 7.21 10.35
CA HIS A 43 7.37 8.19 11.06
C HIS A 43 8.65 8.58 10.33
N GLN A 44 8.86 8.10 9.10
CA GLN A 44 10.02 8.40 8.25
C GLN A 44 11.37 7.99 8.86
N PHE A 45 11.38 7.01 9.77
CA PHE A 45 12.60 6.41 10.31
C PHE A 45 13.26 5.43 9.34
N LYS A 46 12.45 4.77 8.50
CA LYS A 46 12.92 3.87 7.44
C LYS A 46 12.24 4.22 6.10
N PRO A 47 12.93 4.04 4.97
CA PRO A 47 12.32 4.18 3.66
C PRO A 47 11.44 2.98 3.33
N VAL A 48 10.56 3.16 2.34
CA VAL A 48 9.92 2.04 1.64
C VAL A 48 10.97 1.30 0.81
N THR A 49 10.89 -0.04 0.79
CA THR A 49 11.79 -0.94 0.05
C THR A 49 11.00 -2.00 -0.71
N ASP A 50 11.67 -2.73 -1.61
CA ASP A 50 11.06 -3.85 -2.34
C ASP A 50 10.53 -4.94 -1.40
N ASP A 51 11.15 -5.13 -0.23
CA ASP A 51 10.73 -6.14 0.77
C ASP A 51 9.56 -5.67 1.66
N THR A 52 9.28 -4.37 1.71
CA THR A 52 8.33 -3.80 2.67
C THR A 52 7.07 -3.26 2.04
N PHE A 53 7.07 -2.91 0.74
CA PHE A 53 5.92 -2.23 0.16
C PHE A 53 4.63 -3.05 0.18
N ASP A 54 4.71 -4.39 0.05
CA ASP A 54 3.52 -5.25 0.06
C ASP A 54 2.78 -5.19 1.40
N ILE A 55 3.52 -5.39 2.50
CA ILE A 55 2.94 -5.31 3.85
C ILE A 55 2.48 -3.89 4.17
N LEU A 56 3.18 -2.87 3.66
CA LEU A 56 2.76 -1.48 3.81
C LEU A 56 1.44 -1.19 3.09
N LEU A 57 1.23 -1.72 1.88
CA LEU A 57 -0.05 -1.58 1.17
C LEU A 57 -1.19 -2.24 1.94
N GLU A 58 -0.97 -3.45 2.45
CA GLU A 58 -1.98 -4.18 3.23
C GLU A 58 -2.36 -3.41 4.50
N LEU A 59 -1.37 -2.99 5.29
CA LEU A 59 -1.62 -2.29 6.56
C LEU A 59 -2.14 -0.87 6.35
N ALA A 60 -1.67 -0.16 5.33
CA ALA A 60 -2.16 1.17 5.02
C ALA A 60 -3.60 1.14 4.53
N HIS A 61 -4.00 0.13 3.76
CA HIS A 61 -5.39 -0.08 3.39
C HIS A 61 -6.23 -0.45 4.62
N ARG A 62 -5.75 -1.39 5.43
CA ARG A 62 -6.44 -1.86 6.64
C ARG A 62 -6.69 -0.76 7.66
N PHE A 63 -5.70 0.08 7.90
CA PHE A 63 -5.75 1.16 8.88
C PHE A 63 -6.15 2.50 8.24
N ASP A 64 -6.68 2.50 7.01
CA ASP A 64 -7.06 3.72 6.27
C ASP A 64 -6.02 4.86 6.40
N CYS A 65 -4.77 4.52 6.08
CA CYS A 65 -3.61 5.40 6.23
C CYS A 65 -3.12 5.88 4.87
N LYS A 66 -3.80 6.92 4.34
CA LYS A 66 -3.53 7.46 3.01
C LYS A 66 -2.09 7.93 2.80
N ILE A 67 -1.47 8.55 3.81
CA ILE A 67 -0.08 9.02 3.69
C ILE A 67 0.92 7.86 3.48
N CYS A 68 0.66 6.69 4.07
CA CYS A 68 1.49 5.51 3.87
C CYS A 68 1.29 4.95 2.44
N MET A 69 0.05 4.96 1.94
CA MET A 69 -0.24 4.63 0.53
C MET A 69 0.53 5.54 -0.42
N ASP A 70 0.52 6.85 -0.17
CA ASP A 70 1.25 7.84 -0.97
C ASP A 70 2.78 7.59 -0.98
N TYR A 71 3.34 7.15 0.15
CA TYR A 71 4.76 6.78 0.24
C TYR A 71 5.09 5.56 -0.62
N VAL A 72 4.27 4.52 -0.56
CA VAL A 72 4.44 3.33 -1.39
C VAL A 72 4.27 3.66 -2.87
N GLU A 73 3.22 4.40 -3.23
CA GLU A 73 2.99 4.80 -4.62
C GLU A 73 4.17 5.59 -5.18
N LYS A 74 4.70 6.54 -4.39
CA LYS A 74 5.87 7.33 -4.77
C LYS A 74 7.13 6.49 -4.92
N PHE A 75 7.29 5.44 -4.11
CA PHE A 75 8.40 4.50 -4.23
C PHE A 75 8.31 3.73 -5.56
N LEU A 76 7.16 3.09 -5.82
CA LEU A 76 6.96 2.28 -7.03
C LEU A 76 7.15 3.12 -8.31
N ARG A 77 6.58 4.33 -8.35
CA ARG A 77 6.72 5.24 -9.51
C ARG A 77 8.17 5.63 -9.80
N ARG A 78 8.98 5.89 -8.78
CA ARG A 78 10.41 6.24 -8.96
C ARG A 78 11.24 5.11 -9.56
N HIS A 79 10.76 3.88 -9.46
CA HIS A 79 11.45 2.68 -9.92
C HIS A 79 10.77 2.04 -11.14
N ILE A 80 9.75 2.69 -11.71
CA ILE A 80 8.91 2.12 -12.77
C ILE A 80 9.71 1.61 -13.97
N TYR A 81 10.73 2.36 -14.40
CA TYR A 81 11.59 2.04 -15.55
C TYR A 81 12.57 0.89 -15.28
N LYS A 82 12.73 0.46 -14.02
CA LYS A 82 13.59 -0.68 -13.64
C LYS A 82 12.81 -2.00 -13.64
N TYR A 83 11.49 -1.94 -13.75
CA TYR A 83 10.64 -3.10 -13.58
C TYR A 83 10.49 -3.89 -14.87
N SER A 84 10.48 -5.22 -14.72
CA SER A 84 10.16 -6.12 -15.82
C SER A 84 8.68 -5.98 -16.21
N LYS A 85 8.30 -6.43 -17.41
CA LYS A 85 6.89 -6.47 -17.82
C LYS A 85 6.01 -7.26 -16.84
N SER A 86 6.50 -8.38 -16.32
CA SER A 86 5.78 -9.18 -15.30
C SER A 86 5.54 -8.37 -14.02
N SER A 87 6.54 -7.61 -13.59
CA SER A 87 6.42 -6.70 -12.44
C SER A 87 5.40 -5.58 -12.70
N LEU A 88 5.40 -4.98 -13.89
CA LEU A 88 4.40 -3.96 -14.28
C LEU A 88 2.97 -4.52 -14.23
N THR A 89 2.77 -5.77 -14.64
CA THR A 89 1.47 -6.45 -14.53
C THR A 89 1.00 -6.58 -13.09
N ARG A 90 1.87 -7.06 -12.21
CA ARG A 90 1.57 -7.14 -10.78
C ARG A 90 1.27 -5.75 -10.19
N TYR A 91 2.06 -4.74 -10.55
CA TYR A 91 1.87 -3.38 -10.05
C TYR A 91 0.60 -2.72 -10.58
N LEU A 92 0.17 -3.05 -11.80
CA LEU A 92 -1.13 -2.63 -12.30
C LEU A 92 -2.25 -3.24 -11.46
N PHE A 93 -2.19 -4.54 -11.16
CA PHE A 93 -3.16 -5.20 -10.28
C PHE A 93 -3.18 -4.57 -8.88
N LEU A 94 -2.01 -4.38 -8.26
CA LEU A 94 -1.91 -3.71 -6.96
C LEU A 94 -2.45 -2.28 -7.02
N SER A 95 -2.18 -1.54 -8.11
CA SER A 95 -2.69 -0.18 -8.27
C SER A 95 -4.21 -0.11 -8.35
N GLU A 96 -4.86 -1.12 -8.95
CA GLU A 96 -6.31 -1.22 -8.96
C GLU A 96 -6.85 -1.59 -7.58
N ARG A 97 -6.29 -2.65 -6.98
CA ARG A 97 -6.72 -3.17 -5.67
C ARG A 97 -6.62 -2.13 -4.56
N TYR A 98 -5.57 -1.31 -4.58
CA TYR A 98 -5.24 -0.36 -3.53
C TYR A 98 -5.49 1.10 -3.92
N GLY A 99 -5.99 1.39 -5.13
CA GLY A 99 -6.31 2.75 -5.57
C GLY A 99 -5.09 3.64 -5.83
N LEU A 100 -3.98 3.08 -6.32
CA LEU A 100 -2.75 3.82 -6.63
C LEU A 100 -2.84 4.48 -8.02
N HIS A 101 -3.63 5.55 -8.12
CA HIS A 101 -4.05 6.16 -9.39
C HIS A 101 -2.90 6.70 -10.24
N PHE A 102 -1.87 7.30 -9.64
CA PHE A 102 -0.74 7.84 -10.39
C PHE A 102 0.17 6.73 -10.90
N LEU A 103 0.38 5.68 -10.10
CA LEU A 103 1.12 4.49 -10.54
C LEU A 103 0.39 3.81 -11.71
N LYS A 104 -0.93 3.60 -11.59
CA LYS A 104 -1.75 3.05 -12.67
C LYS A 104 -1.58 3.83 -13.97
N LYS A 105 -1.67 5.16 -13.89
CA LYS A 105 -1.51 6.04 -15.05
C LYS A 105 -0.14 5.89 -15.69
N GLU A 106 0.94 5.95 -14.92
CA GLU A 106 2.30 5.81 -15.46
C GLU A 106 2.55 4.43 -16.07
N ILE A 107 2.05 3.36 -15.46
CA ILE A 107 2.15 2.01 -16.04
C ILE A 107 1.44 1.94 -17.39
N LEU A 108 0.23 2.50 -17.50
CA LEU A 108 -0.51 2.52 -18.77
C LEU A 108 0.16 3.40 -19.84
N GLU A 109 0.85 4.47 -19.44
CA GLU A 109 1.64 5.29 -20.36
C GLU A 109 2.90 4.57 -20.86
N GLU A 110 3.52 3.71 -20.05
CA GLU A 110 4.65 2.86 -20.46
C GLU A 110 4.20 1.69 -21.35
N VAL A 111 3.03 1.12 -21.06
CA VAL A 111 2.45 -0.01 -21.79
C VAL A 111 1.75 0.49 -23.07
N LYS A 112 2.54 0.90 -24.07
CA LYS A 112 2.03 1.42 -25.35
C LYS A 112 1.68 0.36 -26.40
N SER A 113 1.78 -0.94 -26.07
CA SER A 113 1.76 -2.02 -27.06
C SER A 113 0.70 -3.09 -26.77
N VAL A 114 0.00 -3.53 -27.82
CA VAL A 114 -1.02 -4.59 -27.79
C VAL A 114 -0.42 -5.93 -27.32
N GLU A 115 0.86 -6.19 -27.62
CA GLU A 115 1.55 -7.38 -27.13
C GLU A 115 1.67 -7.39 -25.60
N THR A 116 1.95 -6.24 -24.99
CA THR A 116 2.09 -6.12 -23.53
C THR A 116 0.74 -6.23 -22.83
N LEU A 117 -0.35 -5.74 -23.46
CA LEU A 117 -1.73 -6.03 -23.02
C LEU A 117 -2.06 -7.53 -23.10
N GLY A 118 -1.59 -8.22 -24.14
CA GLY A 118 -1.74 -9.67 -24.27
C GLY A 118 -0.99 -10.46 -23.19
N GLU A 119 0.19 -10.00 -22.75
CA GLU A 119 0.93 -10.57 -21.62
C GLU A 119 0.26 -10.26 -20.27
N LEU A 120 -0.28 -9.04 -20.11
CA LEU A 120 -1.05 -8.63 -18.92
C LEU A 120 -2.24 -9.57 -18.69
N MET A 121 -3.07 -9.79 -19.71
CA MET A 121 -4.26 -10.65 -19.63
C MET A 121 -3.94 -12.14 -19.37
N LYS A 122 -2.72 -12.59 -19.65
CA LYS A 122 -2.30 -13.98 -19.41
C LYS A 122 -1.72 -14.21 -18.01
N SER A 123 -1.45 -13.15 -17.26
CA SER A 123 -0.91 -13.27 -15.92
C SER A 123 -1.93 -13.84 -14.94
N GLU A 124 -1.43 -14.42 -13.85
CA GLU A 124 -2.26 -14.99 -12.78
C GLU A 124 -3.22 -14.00 -12.12
N TYR A 125 -2.99 -12.69 -12.28
CA TYR A 125 -3.78 -11.62 -11.67
C TYR A 125 -5.09 -11.27 -12.40
N TRP A 126 -5.34 -11.82 -13.60
CA TRP A 126 -6.53 -11.52 -14.42
C TRP A 126 -7.43 -12.74 -14.66
N ASN A 127 -7.06 -13.92 -14.16
CA ASN A 127 -7.86 -15.13 -14.25
C ASN A 127 -8.64 -15.34 -12.94
N GLU A 128 -9.65 -14.49 -12.69
CA GLU A 128 -10.71 -14.74 -11.69
C GLU A 128 -12.09 -14.58 -12.33
#